data_AF-A0A9D4V7H9-F1
#
_entry.id   AF-A0A9D4V7H9-F1
#
_cell.length_a   1.000
_cell.length_b   1.000
_cell.length_c   1.000
_cell.angle_alpha   90.00
_cell.angle_beta   90.00
_cell.angle_gamma   90.00
#
_symmetry.space_group_name_H-M   'P 1'
#
loop_
_entity.id
_entity.type
_entity.pdbx_description
1 polymer ?
#
loop_
_entity_poly.entity_id
_entity_poly.type
_entity_poly.pdbx_seq_one_letter_code
_entity_poly.pdbx_strand_id
1 'polypeptide(L)'
;MAISEVKLWSDKREREMFDNYADLFAIIKTTEKLEKAYVRDVIPPAEYEPACTKLIAQFKTLWSSLKDTVPDVERFMNTYKMDCPAALNRLLVSGVPATVEHKGASSSESGSAVAVAECVQHYITAMDSLKLNMVAVDQKSSSEALTGSLEKGKIKERK
;
A
#
# COMPACT_ATOMS: atom_id res chain seq x y z
N MET A 1 -38.38 17.01 38.44
CA MET A 1 -38.21 16.61 37.03
C MET A 1 -37.61 15.21 37.01
N ALA A 2 -38.23 14.25 36.35
CA ALA A 2 -37.61 12.96 36.11
C ALA A 2 -36.52 13.16 35.04
N ILE A 3 -35.27 12.82 35.36
CA ILE A 3 -34.15 12.86 34.41
C ILE A 3 -34.23 11.57 33.61
N SER A 4 -34.70 11.64 32.36
CA SER A 4 -34.64 10.52 31.44
C SER A 4 -33.22 10.35 30.92
N GLU A 5 -32.77 9.10 30.83
CA GLU A 5 -31.47 8.76 30.24
C GLU A 5 -31.37 9.27 28.80
N VAL A 6 -30.30 10.01 28.50
CA VAL A 6 -30.04 10.54 27.15
C VAL A 6 -29.33 9.47 26.34
N LYS A 7 -29.93 9.09 25.21
CA LYS A 7 -29.33 8.14 24.27
C LYS A 7 -28.41 8.87 23.30
N LEU A 8 -27.33 8.20 22.90
CA LEU A 8 -26.38 8.74 21.92
C LEU A 8 -26.99 8.77 20.50
N TRP A 9 -27.89 7.84 20.17
CA TRP A 9 -28.56 7.79 18.87
C TRP A 9 -30.05 7.46 19.01
N SER A 10 -30.83 7.84 18.00
CA SER A 10 -32.27 7.64 17.89
C SER A 10 -32.66 6.63 16.80
N ASP A 11 -31.80 6.41 15.80
CA ASP A 11 -32.04 5.47 14.70
C ASP A 11 -30.79 4.62 14.35
N LYS A 12 -30.97 3.62 13.47
CA LYS A 12 -29.90 2.70 13.08
C LYS A 12 -28.78 3.39 12.27
N ARG A 13 -29.14 4.36 11.42
CA ARG A 13 -28.18 5.08 10.58
C ARG A 13 -27.29 6.00 11.42
N GLU A 14 -27.88 6.68 12.39
CA GLU A 14 -27.16 7.51 13.36
C GLU A 14 -26.22 6.65 14.21
N ARG A 15 -26.65 5.46 14.62
CA ARG A 15 -25.78 4.49 15.30
C ARG A 15 -24.57 4.12 14.46
N GLU A 16 -24.78 3.71 13.20
CA GLU A 16 -23.69 3.35 12.28
C GLU A 16 -22.73 4.54 12.06
N MET A 17 -23.24 5.77 11.99
CA MET A 17 -22.40 6.98 11.92
C MET A 17 -21.52 7.14 13.17
N PHE A 18 -22.08 6.96 14.37
CA PHE A 18 -21.31 7.03 15.61
C PHE A 18 -20.31 5.89 15.76
N ASP A 19 -20.63 4.68 15.28
CA ASP A 19 -19.69 3.57 15.25
C ASP A 19 -18.46 3.92 14.37
N ASN A 20 -18.69 4.50 13.19
CA ASN A 20 -17.58 4.97 12.35
C ASN A 20 -16.75 6.10 13.00
N TYR A 21 -17.40 7.01 13.75
CA TYR A 21 -16.69 8.04 14.51
C TYR A 21 -15.86 7.45 15.65
N ALA A 22 -16.39 6.43 16.32
CA ALA A 22 -15.66 5.70 17.36
C ALA A 22 -14.43 5.01 16.78
N ASP A 23 -14.54 4.39 15.60
CA ASP A 23 -13.41 3.77 14.90
C ASP A 23 -12.35 4.81 14.49
N LEU A 24 -12.77 5.94 13.94
CA LEU A 24 -11.85 7.04 13.58
C LEU A 24 -11.12 7.57 14.83
N PHE A 25 -11.86 7.78 15.92
CA PHE A 25 -11.30 8.19 17.20
C PHE A 25 -10.27 7.17 17.72
N ALA A 26 -10.62 5.88 17.67
CA ALA A 26 -9.77 4.80 18.14
C ALA A 26 -8.46 4.71 17.33
N ILE A 27 -8.53 4.82 16.01
CA ILE A 27 -7.34 4.80 15.14
C ILE A 27 -6.40 5.97 15.46
N ILE A 28 -6.93 7.19 15.60
CA ILE A 28 -6.11 8.38 15.93
C ILE A 28 -5.46 8.22 17.30
N LYS A 29 -6.22 7.80 18.33
CA LYS A 29 -5.66 7.57 19.68
C LYS A 29 -4.63 6.45 19.70
N THR A 30 -4.85 5.37 18.94
CA THR A 30 -3.91 4.26 18.87
C THR A 30 -2.63 4.68 18.18
N THR A 31 -2.72 5.42 17.08
CA THR A 31 -1.55 5.99 16.39
C THR A 31 -0.74 6.89 17.32
N GLU A 32 -1.40 7.76 18.10
CA GLU A 32 -0.73 8.63 19.07
C GLU A 32 0.06 7.84 20.11
N LYS A 33 -0.52 6.75 20.61
CA LYS A 33 0.14 5.87 21.59
C LYS A 33 1.29 5.10 20.95
N LEU A 34 1.12 4.63 19.72
CA LEU A 34 2.16 3.94 18.97
C LEU A 34 3.37 4.86 18.72
N GLU A 35 3.16 6.08 18.23
CA GLU A 35 4.23 7.06 18.01
C GLU A 35 4.95 7.38 19.33
N LYS A 36 4.21 7.60 20.42
CA LYS A 36 4.80 7.86 21.74
C LYS A 36 5.58 6.67 22.30
N ALA A 37 5.14 5.44 22.03
CA ALA A 37 5.87 4.24 22.44
C ALA A 37 7.18 4.09 21.66
N TYR A 38 7.14 4.34 20.35
CA TYR A 38 8.34 4.32 19.51
C TYR A 38 9.35 5.40 19.89
N VAL A 39 8.91 6.65 20.10
CA VAL A 39 9.78 7.76 20.56
C VAL A 39 10.43 7.48 21.91
N ARG A 40 9.78 6.69 22.77
CA ARG A 40 10.31 6.26 24.07
C ARG A 40 11.15 4.98 24.01
N ASP A 41 11.43 4.49 22.80
CA ASP A 41 12.20 3.27 22.56
C ASP A 41 11.60 2.03 23.25
N VAL A 42 10.28 2.00 23.43
CA VAL A 42 9.56 0.89 24.06
C VAL A 42 9.29 -0.24 23.06
N ILE A 43 9.22 0.09 21.77
CA ILE A 43 8.97 -0.86 20.69
C ILE A 43 10.04 -0.74 19.60
N PRO A 44 10.57 -1.86 19.10
CA PRO A 44 11.60 -1.82 18.07
C PRO A 44 11.02 -1.42 16.70
N PRO A 45 11.85 -0.88 15.78
CA PRO A 45 11.43 -0.51 14.42
C PRO A 45 10.71 -1.63 13.66
N ALA A 46 11.16 -2.88 13.83
CA ALA A 46 10.60 -4.04 13.13
C ALA A 46 9.12 -4.32 13.47
N GLU A 47 8.67 -3.92 14.67
CA GLU A 47 7.27 -4.05 15.10
C GLU A 47 6.48 -2.76 14.85
N TYR A 48 7.14 -1.61 15.02
CA TYR A 48 6.54 -0.29 14.80
C TYR A 48 6.13 -0.07 13.33
N GLU A 49 7.02 -0.33 12.37
CA GLU A 49 6.79 -0.07 10.94
C GLU A 49 5.49 -0.75 10.40
N PRO A 50 5.28 -2.07 10.57
CA PRO A 50 4.07 -2.72 10.08
C PRO A 50 2.82 -2.26 10.83
N ALA A 51 2.90 -2.01 12.14
CA ALA A 51 1.78 -1.52 12.93
C ALA A 51 1.34 -0.12 12.49
N CYS A 52 2.31 0.79 12.29
CA CYS A 52 2.06 2.16 11.85
C CYS A 52 1.49 2.18 10.42
N THR A 53 2.08 1.39 9.51
CA THR A 53 1.58 1.25 8.13
C THR A 53 0.13 0.77 8.09
N LYS A 54 -0.21 -0.22 8.92
CA LYS A 54 -1.59 -0.72 9.04
C LYS A 54 -2.56 0.37 9.53
N LEU A 55 -2.21 1.11 10.58
CA LEU A 55 -3.05 2.19 11.11
C LEU A 55 -3.26 3.31 10.09
N ILE A 56 -2.22 3.70 9.36
CA ILE A 56 -2.31 4.69 8.27
C ILE A 56 -3.27 4.21 7.18
N ALA A 57 -3.15 2.96 6.75
CA ALA A 57 -4.04 2.40 5.74
C ALA A 57 -5.50 2.39 6.21
N GLN A 58 -5.74 1.91 7.44
CA GLN A 58 -7.08 1.90 8.05
C GLN A 58 -7.67 3.30 8.16
N PHE A 59 -6.88 4.28 8.62
CA PHE A 59 -7.29 5.68 8.69
C PHE A 59 -7.69 6.22 7.32
N LYS A 60 -6.86 6.03 6.29
CA LYS A 60 -7.15 6.52 4.93
C LYS A 60 -8.42 5.90 4.37
N THR A 61 -8.60 4.60 4.53
CA THR A 61 -9.82 3.89 4.08
C THR A 61 -11.05 4.43 4.80
N LEU A 62 -11.03 4.48 6.13
CA LEU A 62 -12.19 4.94 6.91
C LEU A 62 -12.50 6.42 6.63
N TRP A 63 -11.50 7.29 6.70
CA TRP A 63 -11.71 8.73 6.50
C TRP A 63 -12.21 9.05 5.09
N SER A 64 -11.78 8.30 4.07
CA SER A 64 -12.31 8.46 2.71
C SER A 64 -13.83 8.27 2.63
N SER A 65 -14.38 7.32 3.40
CA SER A 65 -15.81 7.08 3.48
C SER A 65 -16.56 8.09 4.36
N LEU A 66 -15.85 8.84 5.20
CA LEU A 66 -16.41 9.81 6.13
C LEU A 66 -16.29 11.26 5.65
N LYS A 67 -15.75 11.52 4.45
CA LYS A 67 -15.48 12.89 3.95
C LYS A 67 -16.69 13.81 3.99
N ASP A 68 -17.90 13.28 3.77
CA ASP A 68 -19.13 14.08 3.77
C ASP A 68 -19.49 14.60 5.17
N THR A 69 -19.15 13.85 6.22
CA THR A 69 -19.52 14.20 7.60
C THR A 69 -18.33 14.70 8.43
N VAL A 70 -17.11 14.30 8.07
CA VAL A 70 -15.83 14.69 8.67
C VAL A 70 -14.90 15.17 7.57
N PRO A 71 -15.14 16.36 6.99
CA PRO A 71 -14.28 16.91 5.93
C PRO A 71 -12.87 17.26 6.45
N ASP A 72 -12.79 17.65 7.73
CA ASP A 72 -11.57 18.06 8.41
C ASP A 72 -11.39 17.26 9.72
N VAL A 73 -10.28 16.52 9.79
CA VAL A 73 -9.94 15.69 10.94
C VAL A 73 -9.46 16.53 12.12
N GLU A 74 -8.84 17.69 11.88
CA GLU A 74 -8.42 18.57 12.97
C GLU A 74 -9.64 19.10 13.72
N ARG A 75 -10.68 19.50 12.98
CA ARG A 75 -11.96 19.91 13.57
C ARG A 75 -12.64 18.77 14.33
N PHE A 76 -12.57 17.54 13.82
CA PHE A 76 -13.06 16.36 14.54
C PHE A 76 -12.31 16.17 15.86
N MET A 77 -10.98 16.22 15.83
CA MET A 77 -10.13 16.10 17.01
C MET A 77 -10.45 17.18 18.05
N ASN A 78 -10.63 18.43 17.62
CA ASN A 78 -11.02 19.52 18.52
C ASN A 78 -12.41 19.29 19.14
N THR A 79 -13.38 18.82 18.34
CA THR A 79 -14.75 18.52 18.81
C THR A 79 -14.74 17.46 19.91
N TYR A 80 -13.95 16.41 19.74
CA TYR A 80 -13.83 15.31 20.70
C TYR A 80 -12.66 15.47 21.70
N LYS A 81 -12.08 16.68 21.79
CA LYS A 81 -11.00 17.03 22.74
C LYS A 81 -9.80 16.08 22.69
N MET A 82 -9.36 15.75 21.49
CA MET A 82 -8.26 14.84 21.24
C MET A 82 -6.92 15.58 21.16
N ASP A 83 -6.11 15.48 22.22
CA ASP A 83 -4.70 15.91 22.17
C ASP A 83 -3.83 14.78 21.58
N CYS A 84 -3.67 14.78 20.25
CA CYS A 84 -2.91 13.77 19.50
C CYS A 84 -2.04 14.38 18.38
N PRO A 85 -1.06 15.25 18.70
CA PRO A 85 -0.26 15.95 17.69
C PRO A 85 0.65 15.01 16.88
N ALA A 86 1.15 13.92 17.47
CA ALA A 86 2.00 12.97 16.77
C ALA A 86 1.20 12.15 15.75
N ALA A 87 0.00 11.72 16.13
CA ALA A 87 -0.93 11.07 15.20
C ALA A 87 -1.31 11.98 14.04
N LEU A 88 -1.58 13.26 14.29
CA LEU A 88 -1.93 14.22 13.25
C LEU A 88 -0.80 14.34 12.22
N ASN A 89 0.43 14.56 12.68
CA ASN A 89 1.60 14.61 11.79
C ASN A 89 1.77 13.30 11.00
N ARG A 90 1.64 12.14 11.65
CA ARG A 90 1.79 10.84 10.99
C ARG A 90 0.70 10.56 9.95
N LEU A 91 -0.56 10.83 10.28
CA LEU A 91 -1.72 10.44 9.47
C LEU A 91 -2.01 11.44 8.33
N LEU A 92 -1.86 12.74 8.57
CA LEU A 92 -2.22 13.79 7.60
C LEU A 92 -1.03 14.34 6.83
N VAL A 93 0.13 14.51 7.48
CA VAL A 93 1.28 15.22 6.89
C VAL A 93 2.25 14.24 6.23
N SER A 94 2.79 13.29 7.00
CA SER A 94 3.81 12.35 6.53
C SER A 94 3.20 11.18 5.74
N GLY A 95 2.16 10.55 6.28
CA GLY A 95 1.46 9.44 5.62
C GLY A 95 2.27 8.14 5.46
N VAL A 96 3.46 8.06 6.07
CA VAL A 96 4.35 6.88 6.15
C VAL A 96 4.97 6.79 7.56
N PRO A 97 5.49 5.65 8.02
CA PRO A 97 6.16 5.55 9.34
C PRO A 97 7.42 6.42 9.46
N ALA A 98 7.79 6.83 10.68
CA ALA A 98 8.91 7.74 10.95
C ALA A 98 10.24 7.27 10.36
N THR A 99 10.49 5.97 10.50
CA THR A 99 11.71 5.32 10.01
C THR A 99 11.82 5.38 8.49
N VAL A 100 10.71 5.28 7.76
CA VAL A 100 10.67 5.35 6.30
C VAL A 100 10.90 6.78 5.83
N GLU A 101 10.24 7.74 6.48
CA GLU A 101 10.43 9.18 6.24
C GLU A 101 11.90 9.59 6.40
N HIS A 102 12.57 9.07 7.44
CA HIS A 102 13.97 9.39 7.72
C HIS A 102 14.95 8.53 6.90
N LYS A 103 14.58 7.31 6.49
CA LYS A 103 15.36 6.48 5.55
C LYS A 103 15.46 7.16 4.18
N GLY A 104 14.43 7.89 3.73
CA GLY A 104 14.50 8.70 2.50
C GLY A 104 15.65 9.72 2.47
N ALA A 105 16.16 10.15 3.64
CA ALA A 105 17.32 11.04 3.74
C ALA A 105 18.67 10.31 3.77
N SER A 106 18.70 8.98 3.92
CA SER A 106 19.94 8.20 4.13
C SER A 106 20.10 6.97 3.22
N SER A 107 19.06 6.50 2.52
CA SER A 107 19.08 5.24 1.77
C SER A 107 18.97 5.36 0.24
N SER A 108 18.94 6.58 -0.32
CA SER A 108 18.88 6.76 -1.79
C SER A 108 20.12 6.22 -2.52
N GLU A 109 21.25 6.06 -1.82
CA GLU A 109 22.51 5.62 -2.42
C GLU A 109 22.60 4.08 -2.57
N SER A 110 22.05 3.30 -1.64
CA SER A 110 22.21 1.83 -1.66
C SER A 110 21.29 1.13 -2.67
N GLY A 111 20.06 1.61 -2.85
CA GLY A 111 19.14 1.02 -3.84
C GLY A 111 19.56 1.30 -5.29
N SER A 112 20.08 2.51 -5.55
CA SER A 112 20.58 2.89 -6.87
C SER A 112 21.84 2.12 -7.25
N ALA A 113 22.82 2.00 -6.34
CA ALA A 113 24.05 1.28 -6.61
C ALA A 113 23.83 -0.22 -6.87
N VAL A 114 22.91 -0.86 -6.12
CA VAL A 114 22.55 -2.28 -6.35
C VAL A 114 21.82 -2.45 -7.68
N ALA A 115 20.84 -1.59 -8.00
CA ALA A 115 20.14 -1.67 -9.28
C ALA A 115 21.06 -1.40 -10.49
N VAL A 116 22.04 -0.49 -10.33
CA VAL A 116 23.07 -0.24 -11.35
C VAL A 116 23.99 -1.46 -11.50
N ALA A 117 24.41 -2.07 -10.39
CA ALA A 117 25.26 -3.27 -10.43
C ALA A 117 24.54 -4.46 -11.11
N GLU A 118 23.27 -4.70 -10.78
CA GLU A 118 22.46 -5.75 -11.43
C GLU A 118 22.27 -5.49 -12.93
N CYS A 119 21.94 -4.25 -13.31
CA CYS A 119 21.78 -3.87 -14.70
C CYS A 119 23.09 -4.06 -15.51
N VAL A 120 24.22 -3.62 -14.96
CA VAL A 120 25.54 -3.78 -15.58
C VAL A 120 25.90 -5.27 -15.70
N GLN A 121 25.65 -6.07 -14.67
CA GLN A 121 25.89 -7.51 -14.71
C GLN A 121 25.07 -8.20 -15.81
N HIS A 122 23.78 -7.87 -15.95
CA HIS A 122 22.94 -8.41 -17.03
C HIS A 122 23.41 -7.97 -18.40
N TYR A 123 23.82 -6.70 -18.55
CA TYR A 123 24.33 -6.18 -19.81
C TYR A 123 25.63 -6.87 -20.24
N ILE A 124 26.59 -7.03 -19.32
CA ILE A 124 27.85 -7.74 -19.59
C ILE A 124 27.55 -9.19 -19.97
N THR A 125 26.70 -9.86 -19.21
CA THR A 125 26.31 -11.27 -19.48
C THR A 125 25.67 -11.43 -20.85
N ALA A 126 24.78 -10.52 -21.24
CA ALA A 126 24.15 -10.51 -22.56
C ALA A 126 25.17 -10.24 -23.68
N MET A 127 26.06 -9.26 -23.48
CA MET A 127 27.12 -8.94 -24.43
C MET A 127 28.10 -10.10 -24.63
N ASP A 128 28.52 -10.76 -23.56
CA ASP A 128 29.43 -11.91 -23.64
C ASP A 128 28.75 -13.10 -24.32
N SER A 129 27.46 -13.33 -24.06
CA SER A 129 26.67 -14.36 -24.76
C SER A 129 26.60 -14.11 -26.28
N LEU A 130 26.43 -12.85 -26.70
CA LEU A 130 26.42 -12.46 -28.11
C LEU A 130 27.80 -12.58 -28.75
N LYS A 131 28.87 -12.15 -28.05
CA LYS A 131 30.26 -12.25 -28.55
C LYS A 131 30.74 -13.69 -28.66
N LEU A 132 30.27 -14.59 -27.79
CA LEU A 132 30.53 -16.02 -27.86
C LEU A 132 29.73 -16.73 -28.96
N ASN A 133 28.93 -16.00 -29.75
CA ASN A 133 28.04 -16.53 -30.79
C ASN A 133 27.17 -17.69 -30.26
N MET A 134 26.67 -17.54 -29.02
CA MET A 134 25.72 -18.47 -28.41
C MET A 134 24.37 -18.32 -29.11
N VAL A 135 24.28 -18.84 -30.33
CA VAL A 135 23.02 -19.15 -30.98
C VAL A 135 22.51 -20.39 -30.27
N ALA A 136 21.45 -20.25 -29.47
CA ALA A 136 20.73 -21.41 -28.98
C ALA A 136 20.32 -22.25 -30.20
N VAL A 137 20.95 -23.42 -30.36
CA VAL A 137 20.45 -24.45 -31.27
C VAL A 137 19.11 -24.86 -30.70
N ASP A 138 18.03 -24.43 -31.36
CA ASP A 138 16.69 -24.96 -31.12
C ASP A 138 16.72 -26.45 -31.49
N GLN A 139 17.07 -27.29 -30.52
CA GLN A 139 17.01 -28.73 -30.69
C GLN A 139 15.58 -29.18 -30.37
N LYS A 140 14.68 -28.93 -31.33
CA LYS A 140 13.41 -29.66 -31.47
C LYS A 140 13.17 -30.02 -32.92
N SER A 141 13.62 -31.21 -33.28
CA SER A 141 12.87 -32.07 -34.19
C SER A 141 11.44 -32.27 -33.67
N SER A 142 10.50 -32.39 -34.61
CA SER A 142 9.04 -32.54 -34.43
C SER A 142 8.22 -31.26 -34.23
N SER A 143 8.19 -30.45 -35.29
CA SER A 143 6.92 -29.90 -35.78
C SER A 143 6.12 -31.04 -36.41
N GLU A 144 5.12 -31.59 -35.72
CA GLU A 144 3.91 -32.18 -36.31
C GLU A 144 2.91 -32.53 -35.19
N ALA A 145 2.25 -31.49 -34.68
CA ALA A 145 0.97 -31.66 -33.98
C ALA A 145 -0.01 -30.64 -34.55
N LEU A 146 -0.69 -31.09 -35.61
CA LEU A 146 -2.10 -30.81 -35.89
C LEU A 146 -2.50 -29.32 -35.80
N THR A 147 -2.12 -28.56 -36.82
CA THR A 147 -2.84 -27.33 -37.18
C THR A 147 -4.27 -27.68 -37.60
N GLY A 148 -5.22 -27.07 -36.90
CA GLY A 148 -6.64 -27.15 -37.21
C GLY A 148 -6.95 -26.73 -38.65
N SER A 149 -7.87 -27.47 -39.24
CA SER A 149 -8.43 -27.31 -40.58
C SER A 149 -8.95 -25.90 -40.88
N LEU A 150 -8.70 -25.38 -42.09
CA LEU A 150 -9.43 -24.37 -42.90
C LEU A 150 -8.39 -23.85 -43.94
N GLU A 151 -8.49 -23.96 -45.27
CA GLU A 151 -9.62 -23.74 -46.18
C GLU A 151 -9.42 -24.49 -47.52
N LYS A 152 -10.49 -25.18 -47.94
CA LYS A 152 -11.15 -25.15 -49.27
C LYS A 152 -10.36 -24.61 -50.48
N GLY A 153 -10.36 -25.38 -51.59
CA GLY A 153 -10.50 -24.74 -52.93
C GLY A 153 -9.69 -25.28 -54.12
N LYS A 154 -9.89 -26.55 -54.51
CA LYS A 154 -10.13 -27.03 -55.90
C LYS A 154 -9.76 -26.07 -57.07
N ILE A 155 -8.81 -26.46 -57.93
CA ILE A 155 -8.78 -26.31 -59.42
C ILE A 155 -7.63 -27.23 -59.93
N LYS A 156 -7.88 -28.46 -60.41
CA LYS A 156 -8.25 -28.89 -61.77
C LYS A 156 -7.06 -28.95 -62.76
N GLU A 157 -6.34 -30.07 -62.78
CA GLU A 157 -5.55 -30.48 -63.95
C GLU A 157 -6.45 -31.20 -64.97
N ARG A 158 -6.44 -30.70 -66.20
CA ARG A 158 -6.86 -31.45 -67.40
C ARG A 158 -5.61 -32.09 -67.98
N LYS A 159 -5.77 -33.38 -68.34
CA LYS A 159 -5.01 -34.21 -69.29
C LYS A 159 -3.86 -33.58 -70.04
#